data_AF-M0BQB3-F1
#
_entry.id   AF-M0BQB3-F1
#
_cell.length_a   1.000
_cell.length_b   1.000
_cell.length_c   1.000
_cell.angle_alpha   90.00
_cell.angle_beta   90.00
_cell.angle_gamma   90.00
#
_symmetry.space_group_name_H-M   'P 1'
#
loop_
_entity.id
_entity.type
_entity.pdbx_description
1 polymer ?
#
loop_
_entity_poly.entity_id
_entity_poly.type
_entity_poly.pdbx_seq_one_letter_code
_entity_poly.pdbx_strand_id
1 'polypeptide(L)'
;MTHSETTSERIGRLETLFDAMQEDPGALESASLAGLREDREEIVQDLEDPHLGDLVETELGRGIERLEITKLETLLTLADRMDLPAEVVDPLEQTKAEAENGLENVRTLTA
;
A
#
# COMPACT_ATOMS: atom_id res chain seq x y z
N MET A 1 -5.81 -13.88 -5.91
CA MET A 1 -4.51 -13.50 -5.34
C MET A 1 -4.74 -13.06 -3.92
N THR A 2 -3.82 -13.40 -3.03
CA THR A 2 -3.77 -12.80 -1.69
C THR A 2 -3.24 -11.37 -1.79
N HIS A 3 -3.54 -10.53 -0.81
CA HIS A 3 -2.98 -9.16 -0.76
C HIS A 3 -1.44 -9.19 -0.82
N SER A 4 -0.80 -10.17 -0.15
CA SER A 4 0.66 -10.32 -0.17
C SER A 4 1.24 -10.60 -1.56
N GLU A 5 0.57 -11.43 -2.38
CA GLU A 5 0.99 -11.69 -3.77
C GLU A 5 0.94 -10.39 -4.59
N THR A 6 -0.16 -9.65 -4.46
CA THR A 6 -0.30 -8.34 -5.11
C THR A 6 0.76 -7.35 -4.63
N THR A 7 1.07 -7.29 -3.33
CA THR A 7 2.15 -6.43 -2.82
C THR A 7 3.52 -6.79 -3.43
N SER A 8 3.83 -8.08 -3.59
CA SER A 8 5.08 -8.51 -4.24
C SER A 8 5.16 -8.09 -5.71
N GLU A 9 4.06 -8.19 -6.45
CA GLU A 9 3.99 -7.70 -7.84
C GLU A 9 4.16 -6.17 -7.92
N ARG A 10 3.54 -5.43 -6.99
CA ARG A 10 3.72 -3.97 -6.88
C ARG A 10 5.19 -3.60 -6.62
N ILE A 11 5.89 -4.32 -5.75
CA ILE A 11 7.31 -4.09 -5.48
C ILE A 11 8.15 -4.30 -6.75
N GLY A 12 7.97 -5.39 -7.48
CA GLY A 12 8.71 -5.63 -8.73
C GLY A 12 8.45 -4.54 -9.79
N ARG A 13 7.23 -3.97 -9.80
CA ARG A 13 6.91 -2.83 -10.64
C ARG A 13 7.66 -1.55 -10.22
N LEU A 14 7.75 -1.29 -8.91
CA LEU A 14 8.53 -0.16 -8.39
C LEU A 14 10.03 -0.30 -8.69
N GLU A 15 10.59 -1.51 -8.61
CA GLU A 15 11.99 -1.76 -8.98
C GLU A 15 12.26 -1.36 -10.44
N THR A 16 11.33 -1.70 -11.34
CA THR A 16 11.43 -1.30 -12.77
C THR A 16 11.38 0.23 -12.95
N LEU A 17 10.67 0.96 -12.08
CA LEU A 17 10.64 2.43 -12.12
C LEU A 17 11.99 3.05 -11.74
N PHE A 18 12.63 2.50 -10.70
CA PHE A 18 13.97 2.92 -10.29
C PHE A 18 14.99 2.66 -11.41
N ASP A 19 14.93 1.50 -12.06
CA ASP A 19 15.74 1.18 -13.24
C ASP A 19 15.54 2.19 -14.38
N ALA A 20 14.29 2.54 -14.70
CA ALA A 20 13.96 3.52 -15.73
C ALA A 20 14.51 4.93 -15.41
N MET A 21 14.55 5.28 -14.12
CA MET A 21 15.13 6.52 -13.63
C MET A 21 16.67 6.49 -13.51
N GLN A 22 17.29 5.32 -13.71
CA GLN A 22 18.73 5.09 -13.47
C GLN A 22 19.14 5.41 -12.02
N GLU A 23 18.27 5.12 -11.06
CA GLU A 23 18.48 5.35 -9.64
C GLU A 23 18.32 4.03 -8.87
N ASP A 24 19.07 3.86 -7.78
CA ASP A 24 18.89 2.70 -6.89
C ASP A 24 17.85 3.02 -5.79
N PRO A 25 16.93 2.09 -5.46
CA PRO A 25 16.01 2.28 -4.34
C PRO A 25 16.77 2.37 -3.01
N GLY A 26 16.61 3.50 -2.31
CA GLY A 26 17.15 3.69 -0.97
C GLY A 26 16.27 3.06 0.11
N ALA A 27 16.90 2.54 1.17
CA ALA A 27 16.18 2.09 2.36
C ALA A 27 15.67 3.30 3.16
N LEU A 28 14.35 3.43 3.28
CA LEU A 28 13.70 4.42 4.13
C LEU A 28 12.68 3.70 5.03
N GLU A 29 12.82 3.91 6.34
CA GLU A 29 11.83 3.41 7.29
C GLU A 29 10.57 4.28 7.26
N SER A 30 9.41 3.65 7.14
CA SER A 30 8.12 4.35 7.20
C SER A 30 7.60 4.36 8.64
N ALA A 31 7.72 5.50 9.31
CA ALA A 31 7.18 5.68 10.66
C ALA A 31 5.66 5.39 10.73
N SER A 32 4.91 5.70 9.67
CA SER A 32 3.47 5.40 9.57
C SER A 32 3.19 3.90 9.52
N LEU A 33 3.99 3.12 8.78
CA LEU A 33 3.84 1.65 8.76
C LEU A 33 4.32 1.02 10.07
N ALA A 34 5.35 1.59 10.70
CA ALA A 34 5.80 1.14 12.01
C ALA A 34 4.70 1.30 13.07
N GLY A 35 4.05 2.47 13.11
CA GLY A 35 2.92 2.73 14.02
C GLY A 35 1.75 1.78 13.79
N LEU A 36 1.35 1.53 12.53
CA LEU A 36 0.29 0.56 12.22
C LEU A 36 0.62 -0.87 12.65
N ARG A 37 1.90 -1.27 12.65
CA ARG A 37 2.34 -2.57 13.16
C ARG A 37 2.30 -2.63 14.68
N GLU A 38 2.72 -1.56 15.34
CA GLU A 38 2.64 -1.44 16.81
C GLU A 38 1.18 -1.49 17.29
N ASP A 39 0.29 -0.71 16.67
CA ASP A 39 -1.15 -0.71 16.94
C ASP A 39 -1.74 -2.13 16.77
N ARG A 40 -1.34 -2.84 15.71
CA ARG A 40 -1.75 -4.23 15.49
C ARG A 40 -1.32 -5.13 16.64
N GLU A 41 -0.07 -5.06 17.05
CA GLU A 41 0.49 -5.91 18.09
C GLU A 41 -0.17 -5.65 19.45
N GLU A 42 -0.42 -4.38 19.80
CA GLU A 42 -1.09 -3.99 21.04
C GLU A 42 -2.55 -4.51 21.05
N ILE A 43 -3.30 -4.24 19.99
CA ILE A 43 -4.73 -4.57 19.95
C ILE A 43 -4.94 -6.09 19.87
N VAL A 44 -4.20 -6.81 19.02
CA VAL A 44 -4.40 -8.25 18.84
C VAL A 44 -4.00 -9.05 20.10
N GLN A 45 -3.01 -8.58 20.86
CA GLN A 45 -2.61 -9.24 22.12
C GLN A 45 -3.69 -9.17 23.21
N ASP A 46 -4.47 -8.09 23.23
CA ASP A 46 -5.50 -7.84 24.23
C ASP A 46 -6.87 -8.45 23.87
N LEU A 47 -7.02 -9.01 22.66
CA LEU A 47 -8.29 -9.55 22.18
C LEU A 47 -8.45 -11.05 22.47
N GLU A 48 -9.43 -11.36 23.32
CA GLU A 48 -9.84 -12.75 23.60
C GLU A 48 -10.87 -13.30 22.59
N ASP A 49 -11.60 -12.42 21.89
CA ASP A 49 -12.61 -12.79 20.89
C ASP A 49 -11.99 -12.82 19.47
N PRO A 50 -11.93 -13.98 18.80
CA PRO A 50 -11.40 -14.11 17.44
C PRO A 50 -12.11 -13.22 16.42
N HIS A 51 -13.42 -12.95 16.57
CA HIS A 51 -14.16 -12.10 15.64
C HIS A 51 -13.76 -10.62 15.74
N LEU A 52 -13.36 -10.17 16.93
CA LEU A 52 -12.79 -8.84 17.10
C LEU A 52 -11.38 -8.77 16.49
N GLY A 53 -10.62 -9.87 16.56
CA GLY A 53 -9.33 -9.99 15.88
C GLY A 53 -9.46 -9.80 14.37
N ASP A 54 -10.38 -10.52 13.73
CA ASP A 54 -10.66 -10.40 12.29
C ASP A 54 -11.07 -8.97 11.90
N LEU A 55 -11.92 -8.32 12.71
CA LEU A 55 -12.32 -6.93 12.48
C LEU A 55 -11.12 -5.98 12.52
N VAL A 56 -10.23 -6.12 13.52
CA VAL A 56 -9.04 -5.28 13.68
C VAL A 56 -8.07 -5.46 12.52
N GLU A 57 -7.75 -6.70 12.14
CA GLU A 57 -6.91 -6.99 10.98
C GLU A 57 -7.49 -6.35 9.71
N THR A 58 -8.81 -6.39 9.57
CA THR A 58 -9.49 -5.79 8.43
C THR A 58 -9.36 -4.27 8.42
N GLU A 59 -9.60 -3.60 9.56
CA GLU A 59 -9.48 -2.14 9.67
C GLU A 59 -8.03 -1.65 9.49
N LEU A 60 -7.04 -2.41 9.97
CA LEU A 60 -5.62 -2.12 9.73
C LEU A 60 -5.26 -2.26 8.26
N GLY A 61 -5.76 -3.31 7.59
CA GLY A 61 -5.65 -3.46 6.13
C GLY A 61 -6.22 -2.26 5.38
N ARG A 62 -7.40 -1.75 5.77
CA ARG A 62 -7.98 -0.52 5.18
C ARG A 62 -7.09 0.70 5.41
N GLY A 63 -6.48 0.81 6.59
CA GLY A 63 -5.54 1.87 6.93
C GLY A 63 -4.32 1.86 6.02
N ILE A 64 -3.74 0.69 5.79
CA ILE A 64 -2.59 0.48 4.90
C ILE A 64 -2.95 0.86 3.46
N GLU A 65 -4.06 0.34 2.91
CA GLU A 65 -4.44 0.66 1.52
C GLU A 65 -4.69 2.17 1.33
N ARG A 66 -5.29 2.86 2.30
CA ARG A 66 -5.46 4.33 2.27
C ARG A 66 -4.12 5.07 2.30
N LEU A 67 -3.16 4.59 3.09
CA LEU A 67 -1.82 5.14 3.13
C LEU A 67 -1.11 4.97 1.78
N GLU A 68 -1.19 3.78 1.19
CA GLU A 68 -0.62 3.49 -0.14
C GLU A 68 -1.21 4.42 -1.22
N ILE A 69 -2.54 4.52 -1.29
CA ILE A 69 -3.23 5.42 -2.23
C ILE A 69 -2.74 6.85 -2.06
N THR A 70 -2.67 7.36 -0.83
CA THR A 70 -2.22 8.74 -0.55
C THR A 70 -0.78 8.98 -1.04
N LYS A 71 0.11 7.99 -0.85
CA LYS A 71 1.49 8.07 -1.32
C LYS A 71 1.56 8.04 -2.85
N LEU A 72 0.81 7.17 -3.49
CA LEU A 72 0.74 7.06 -4.96
C LEU A 72 0.17 8.33 -5.59
N GLU A 73 -0.86 8.95 -5.00
CA GLU A 73 -1.38 10.25 -5.45
C GLU A 73 -0.33 11.35 -5.37
N THR A 74 0.47 11.35 -4.30
CA THR A 74 1.60 12.28 -4.16
C THR A 74 2.63 12.05 -5.26
N LEU A 75 3.01 10.80 -5.53
CA LEU A 75 3.97 10.44 -6.57
C LEU A 75 3.47 10.80 -7.97
N LEU A 76 2.21 10.49 -8.30
CA LEU A 76 1.60 10.86 -9.58
C LEU A 76 1.54 12.37 -9.77
N THR A 77 1.20 13.11 -8.70
CA THR A 77 1.22 14.58 -8.73
C THR A 77 2.63 15.14 -8.97
N LEU A 78 3.66 14.49 -8.41
CA LEU A 78 5.05 14.88 -8.66
C LEU A 78 5.47 14.53 -10.09
N ALA A 79 5.11 13.34 -10.58
CA ALA A 79 5.40 12.88 -11.92
C ALA A 79 4.80 13.82 -12.98
N ASP A 80 3.54 14.23 -12.80
CA ASP A 80 2.85 15.23 -13.65
C ASP A 80 3.61 16.57 -13.68
N ARG A 81 4.00 17.09 -12.51
CA ARG A 81 4.74 18.36 -12.42
C ARG A 81 6.15 18.32 -13.00
N MET A 82 6.74 17.14 -13.07
CA MET A 82 8.07 16.90 -13.62
C MET A 82 8.03 16.47 -15.09
N ASP A 83 6.83 16.34 -15.68
CA ASP A 83 6.62 15.85 -17.04
C ASP A 83 7.31 14.50 -17.29
N LEU A 84 7.20 13.59 -16.31
CA LEU A 84 7.78 12.25 -16.40
C LEU A 84 7.07 11.41 -17.47
N PRO A 85 7.78 10.52 -18.16
CA PRO A 85 7.22 9.73 -19.25
C PRO A 85 6.16 8.74 -18.74
N ALA A 86 5.29 8.29 -19.65
CA ALA A 86 4.27 7.25 -19.39
C ALA A 86 4.89 5.96 -18.82
N GLU A 87 6.15 5.69 -19.16
CA GLU A 87 6.98 4.61 -18.61
C GLU A 87 7.05 4.64 -17.07
N VAL A 88 6.95 5.82 -16.47
CA VAL A 88 6.94 6.04 -15.02
C VAL A 88 5.53 6.23 -14.48
N VAL A 89 4.66 6.92 -15.24
CA VAL A 89 3.30 7.25 -14.80
C VAL A 89 2.38 6.03 -14.81
N ASP A 90 2.31 5.28 -15.91
CA ASP A 90 1.37 4.17 -16.08
C ASP A 90 1.55 3.08 -14.99
N PRO A 91 2.79 2.69 -14.60
CA PRO A 91 2.97 1.71 -13.52
C PRO A 91 2.50 2.23 -12.14
N LEU A 92 2.62 3.53 -11.87
CA LEU A 92 2.12 4.14 -10.64
C LEU A 92 0.59 4.19 -10.63
N GLU A 93 -0.05 4.54 -11.75
CA GLU A 93 -1.50 4.50 -11.90
C GLU A 93 -2.07 3.09 -11.73
N GLN A 94 -1.41 2.08 -12.33
CA GLN A 94 -1.79 0.69 -12.15
C GLN A 94 -1.71 0.27 -10.68
N THR A 95 -0.61 0.62 -10.01
CA THR A 95 -0.42 0.32 -8.58
C THR A 95 -1.50 0.97 -7.72
N LYS A 96 -1.87 2.22 -8.05
CA LYS A 96 -2.96 2.94 -7.38
C LYS A 96 -4.31 2.24 -7.57
N ALA A 97 -4.65 1.89 -8.80
CA ALA A 97 -5.90 1.20 -9.10
C ALA A 97 -5.98 -0.15 -8.38
N GLU A 98 -4.87 -0.89 -8.29
CA GLU A 98 -4.80 -2.14 -7.51
C GLU A 98 -5.05 -1.90 -6.01
N ALA A 99 -4.51 -0.81 -5.44
CA ALA A 99 -4.74 -0.44 -4.03
C ALA A 99 -6.19 0.01 -3.79
N GLU A 100 -6.79 0.75 -4.72
CA GLU A 100 -8.21 1.12 -4.67
C GLU A 100 -9.12 -0.12 -4.69
N ASN A 101 -8.81 -1.10 -5.56
CA ASN A 101 -9.51 -2.38 -5.59
C ASN A 101 -9.32 -3.17 -4.29
N GLY A 102 -8.11 -3.17 -3.73
CA GLY A 102 -7.81 -3.77 -2.42
C GLY A 102 -8.69 -3.17 -1.33
N LEU A 103 -8.76 -1.84 -1.27
CA LEU A 103 -9.61 -1.13 -0.32
C LEU A 103 -11.11 -1.43 -0.51
N GLU A 104 -11.58 -1.58 -1.75
CA GLU A 104 -12.96 -1.97 -2.03
C GLU A 104 -13.25 -3.40 -1.54
N ASN A 105 -12.39 -4.37 -1.88
CA ASN A 105 -12.53 -5.76 -1.46
C ASN A 105 -12.61 -5.92 0.06
N VAL A 106 -11.79 -5.15 0.78
CA VAL A 106 -11.76 -5.16 2.24
C VAL A 106 -13.07 -4.60 2.84
N ARG A 107 -13.72 -3.62 2.17
CA ARG A 107 -15.05 -3.13 2.58
C ARG A 107 -16.15 -4.17 2.35
N THR A 108 -16.07 -4.96 1.29
CA THR A 108 -17.06 -5.99 0.99
C THR A 108 -16.98 -7.17 1.96
N LEU A 109 -15.81 -7.44 2.54
CA LEU A 109 -15.61 -8.49 3.56
C LEU A 109 -16.17 -8.12 4.94
N THR A 110 -16.43 -6.83 5.20
CA THR A 110 -16.95 -6.30 6.48
C THR A 110 -18.39 -5.78 6.42
N ALA A 111 -19.02 -5.84 5.24
CA ALA A 111 -20.41 -5.43 5.00
C ALA A 111 -21.40 -6.58 5.27
#